data_AF-A0ABC8M6X1-F1
#
_entry.id   AF-A0ABC8M6X1-F1
#
_cell.length_a   1.000
_cell.length_b   1.000
_cell.length_c   1.000
_cell.angle_alpha   90.00
_cell.angle_beta   90.00
_cell.angle_gamma   90.00
#
_symmetry.space_group_name_H-M   'P 1'
#
loop_
_entity.id
_entity.type
_entity.pdbx_description
1 polymer ?
#
loop_
_entity_poly.entity_id
_entity_poly.type
_entity_poly.pdbx_seq_one_letter_code
_entity_poly.pdbx_strand_id
1 'polypeptide(L)'
;MTMNVLSSPSHSNCGHWYVRHGICLTCKKKPSHAESLPFDYLFSGLRLSQEAVSYTKRLTTLISLHTHKKLYLVLDLDHTLVHSVKVSKLSEAEKYLIEGEQPQGLKLYESRIVKVRPFVKDFLKEANKLFNMYVYTKGDFLYGKKIVKLIDPNKTYFEDRVITRRESPDHNKTLDHVLADERGIVIVDDTVAVWPHHMRNLLNITKYFYFKKDGINKVSYAERKRDESRSNGALANLLKYLKVIHSEFFSCEVKEELDTKDVRLLIKGPFKPYGC
;
A
#
# COMPACT_ATOMS: atom_id res chain seq x y z
N MET A 1 -22.02 -44.59 46.41
CA MET A 1 -21.14 -43.39 46.39
C MET A 1 -19.78 -43.86 45.91
N THR A 2 -19.17 -43.42 44.82
CA THR A 2 -19.49 -42.42 43.80
C THR A 2 -18.58 -42.78 42.62
N MET A 3 -19.11 -42.77 41.41
CA MET A 3 -18.35 -42.99 40.19
C MET A 3 -17.29 -41.91 40.02
N ASN A 4 -16.04 -42.29 39.74
CA ASN A 4 -15.04 -41.36 39.22
C ASN A 4 -15.38 -41.09 37.75
N VAL A 5 -16.05 -39.97 37.54
CA VAL A 5 -16.36 -39.40 36.23
C VAL A 5 -15.05 -38.90 35.59
N LEU A 6 -14.85 -39.31 34.34
CA LEU A 6 -13.83 -38.85 33.40
C LEU A 6 -13.61 -37.32 33.46
N SER A 7 -12.38 -36.88 33.71
CA SER A 7 -11.96 -35.53 33.33
C SER A 7 -11.51 -35.54 31.87
N SER A 8 -12.44 -35.20 30.98
CA SER A 8 -12.15 -34.81 29.59
C SER A 8 -11.08 -33.70 29.55
N PRO A 9 -10.14 -33.70 28.58
CA PRO A 9 -9.14 -32.66 28.47
C PRO A 9 -9.85 -31.33 28.26
N SER A 10 -9.60 -30.35 29.13
CA SER A 10 -10.19 -29.03 29.02
C SER A 10 -9.93 -28.46 27.62
N HIS A 11 -11.00 -28.11 26.92
CA HIS A 11 -10.96 -27.34 25.68
C HIS A 11 -10.49 -25.90 25.98
N SER A 12 -9.27 -25.78 26.47
CA SER A 12 -8.64 -24.51 26.82
C SER A 12 -8.24 -23.80 25.53
N ASN A 13 -8.85 -22.63 25.31
CA ASN A 13 -8.40 -21.70 24.29
C ASN A 13 -6.92 -21.31 24.54
N CYS A 14 -6.14 -21.06 23.49
CA CYS A 14 -4.72 -20.71 23.63
C CYS A 14 -4.41 -19.23 23.34
N GLY A 15 -3.41 -18.67 24.01
CA GLY A 15 -2.97 -17.28 23.85
C GLY A 15 -1.88 -17.04 22.77
N HIS A 16 -1.65 -18.00 21.87
CA HIS A 16 -0.55 -17.92 20.90
C HIS A 16 -0.80 -16.90 19.78
N TRP A 17 0.31 -16.43 19.21
CA TRP A 17 0.43 -15.23 18.36
C TRP A 17 -0.11 -15.37 16.93
N TYR A 18 -0.11 -16.58 16.37
CA TYR A 18 -0.44 -16.82 14.96
C TYR A 18 -1.59 -17.81 14.81
N VAL A 19 -2.63 -17.37 14.10
CA VAL A 19 -3.87 -18.14 13.87
C VAL A 19 -4.14 -18.19 12.37
N ARG A 20 -4.56 -19.35 11.87
CA ARG A 20 -5.03 -19.50 10.48
C ARG A 20 -6.36 -20.24 10.44
N HIS A 21 -7.35 -19.69 9.73
CA HIS A 21 -8.71 -20.24 9.65
C HIS A 21 -9.31 -20.58 11.03
N GLY A 22 -9.03 -19.74 12.05
CA GLY A 22 -9.52 -19.94 13.41
C GLY A 22 -8.76 -20.98 14.24
N ILE A 23 -7.66 -21.53 13.72
CA ILE A 23 -6.84 -22.54 14.40
C ILE A 23 -5.45 -21.97 14.67
N CYS A 24 -4.98 -22.08 15.91
CA CYS A 24 -3.61 -21.72 16.28
C CYS A 24 -2.59 -22.56 15.50
N LEU A 25 -1.62 -21.90 14.86
CA LEU A 25 -0.59 -22.60 14.09
C LEU A 25 0.33 -23.45 14.97
N THR A 26 0.59 -23.01 16.21
CA THR A 26 1.49 -23.65 17.18
C THR A 26 0.86 -24.88 17.85
N CYS A 27 -0.31 -24.73 18.47
CA CYS A 27 -0.89 -25.78 19.33
C CYS A 27 -2.16 -26.44 18.76
N LYS A 28 -2.63 -26.01 17.58
CA LYS A 28 -3.83 -26.52 16.90
C LYS A 28 -5.15 -26.35 17.66
N LYS A 29 -5.17 -25.58 18.75
CA LYS A 29 -6.39 -25.22 19.49
C LYS A 29 -7.01 -23.92 18.96
N LYS A 30 -8.27 -23.66 19.35
CA LYS A 30 -8.91 -22.36 19.10
C LYS A 30 -8.23 -21.28 19.96
N PRO A 31 -7.96 -20.08 19.40
CA PRO A 31 -7.35 -18.99 20.14
C PRO A 31 -8.33 -18.39 21.16
N SER A 32 -7.81 -17.85 22.25
CA SER A 32 -8.59 -17.15 23.30
C SER A 32 -8.87 -15.69 22.98
N HIS A 33 -8.10 -15.10 22.06
CA HIS A 33 -8.08 -13.66 21.84
C HIS A 33 -9.21 -13.22 20.90
N ALA A 34 -10.05 -12.30 21.39
CA ALA A 34 -11.11 -11.65 20.60
C ALA A 34 -10.56 -10.64 19.59
N GLU A 35 -9.38 -10.07 19.86
CA GLU A 35 -8.77 -8.98 19.09
C GLU A 35 -7.57 -9.49 18.30
N SER A 36 -7.81 -9.93 17.06
CA SER A 36 -6.75 -10.31 16.12
C SER A 36 -6.95 -9.61 14.79
N LEU A 37 -5.86 -9.13 14.21
CA LEU A 37 -5.88 -8.39 12.94
C LEU A 37 -5.75 -9.36 11.75
N PRO A 38 -6.55 -9.17 10.68
CA PRO A 38 -6.47 -10.00 9.48
C PRO A 38 -5.28 -9.63 8.60
N PHE A 39 -4.62 -10.67 8.07
CA PHE A 39 -3.51 -10.60 7.11
C PHE A 39 -3.75 -11.54 5.91
N ASP A 40 -5.02 -11.65 5.48
CA ASP A 40 -5.46 -12.51 4.38
C ASP A 40 -4.72 -12.26 3.06
N TYR A 41 -4.17 -11.06 2.87
CA TYR A 41 -3.36 -10.72 1.71
C TYR A 41 -2.05 -11.52 1.64
N LEU A 42 -1.47 -11.94 2.77
CA LEU A 42 -0.27 -12.78 2.84
C LEU A 42 -0.63 -14.26 2.73
N PHE A 43 -1.56 -14.70 3.59
CA PHE A 43 -2.04 -16.08 3.60
C PHE A 43 -3.51 -16.09 3.98
N SER A 44 -4.33 -16.79 3.20
CA SER A 44 -5.76 -16.89 3.47
C SER A 44 -6.02 -17.39 4.90
N GLY A 45 -6.89 -16.67 5.60
CA GLY A 45 -7.31 -16.92 6.97
C GLY A 45 -6.29 -16.55 8.05
N LEU A 46 -5.15 -15.94 7.69
CA LEU A 46 -4.13 -15.55 8.66
C LEU A 46 -4.60 -14.38 9.51
N ARG A 47 -4.45 -14.54 10.83
CA ARG A 47 -4.70 -13.50 11.83
C ARG A 47 -3.57 -13.50 12.85
N LEU A 48 -3.17 -12.30 13.27
CA LEU A 48 -2.12 -12.09 14.27
C LEU A 48 -2.71 -11.36 15.49
N SER A 49 -2.24 -11.69 16.69
CA SER A 49 -2.50 -10.87 17.88
C SER A 49 -1.76 -9.55 17.80
N GLN A 50 -2.14 -8.57 18.62
CA GLN A 50 -1.49 -7.26 18.64
C GLN A 50 0.01 -7.36 19.00
N GLU A 51 0.37 -8.24 19.94
CA GLU A 51 1.76 -8.50 20.33
C GLU A 51 2.55 -9.09 19.17
N ALA A 52 1.94 -10.04 18.44
CA ALA A 52 2.54 -10.65 17.27
C ALA A 52 2.81 -9.61 16.17
N VAL A 53 1.85 -8.72 15.92
CA VAL A 53 2.01 -7.62 14.97
C VAL A 53 3.15 -6.69 15.40
N SER A 54 3.15 -6.24 16.65
CA SER A 54 4.18 -5.34 17.19
C SER A 54 5.59 -5.95 17.09
N TYR A 55 5.75 -7.20 17.52
CA TYR A 55 7.02 -7.92 17.42
C TYR A 55 7.47 -8.07 15.96
N THR A 56 6.55 -8.50 15.08
CA THR A 56 6.85 -8.72 13.66
C THR A 56 7.25 -7.41 12.97
N LYS A 57 6.56 -6.30 13.25
CA LYS A 57 6.88 -4.97 12.73
C LYS A 57 8.31 -4.55 13.09
N ARG A 58 8.69 -4.67 14.37
CA ARG A 58 10.04 -4.31 14.85
C ARG A 58 11.11 -5.17 14.17
N LEU A 59 10.94 -6.49 14.19
CA LEU A 59 11.91 -7.42 13.62
C LEU A 59 12.09 -7.22 12.11
N THR A 60 10.98 -7.10 11.38
CA THR A 60 10.97 -6.94 9.91
C THR A 60 11.61 -5.62 9.48
N THR A 61 11.41 -4.54 10.25
CA THR A 61 12.10 -3.26 10.01
C THR A 61 13.59 -3.37 10.29
N LEU A 62 14.00 -3.96 11.42
CA LEU A 62 15.43 -4.14 11.75
C LEU A 62 16.18 -4.89 10.65
N ILE A 63 15.63 -6.04 10.21
CA ILE A 63 16.24 -6.85 9.14
C ILE A 63 16.37 -6.03 7.85
N SER A 64 15.33 -5.28 7.49
CA SER A 64 15.33 -4.43 6.29
C SER A 64 16.38 -3.32 6.34
N LEU A 65 16.49 -2.61 7.47
CA LEU A 65 17.43 -1.50 7.62
C LEU A 65 18.88 -1.98 7.69
N HIS A 66 19.16 -3.06 8.43
CA HIS A 66 20.54 -3.53 8.65
C HIS A 66 21.07 -4.37 7.49
N THR A 67 20.24 -5.27 6.95
CA THR A 67 20.69 -6.24 5.93
C THR A 67 20.55 -5.68 4.52
N HIS A 68 19.43 -5.01 4.24
CA HIS A 68 19.08 -4.63 2.87
C HIS A 68 19.25 -3.12 2.62
N LYS A 69 19.47 -2.33 3.68
CA LYS A 69 19.47 -0.86 3.62
C LYS A 69 18.20 -0.32 2.94
N LYS A 70 17.04 -0.93 3.23
CA LYS A 70 15.75 -0.53 2.67
C LYS A 70 14.79 -0.02 3.73
N LEU A 71 14.06 1.05 3.40
CA LEU A 71 12.87 1.51 4.12
C LEU A 71 11.62 0.78 3.58
N TYR A 72 10.44 1.16 4.05
CA TYR A 72 9.16 0.69 3.54
C TYR A 72 8.38 1.82 2.85
N LEU A 73 7.73 1.49 1.74
CA LEU A 73 6.94 2.44 0.97
C LEU A 73 5.54 1.88 0.76
N VAL A 74 4.53 2.57 1.29
CA VAL A 74 3.11 2.22 1.14
C VAL A 74 2.51 3.11 0.05
N LEU A 75 2.03 2.49 -1.03
CA LEU A 75 1.50 3.19 -2.20
C LEU A 75 -0.02 2.99 -2.31
N ASP A 76 -0.76 4.09 -2.45
CA ASP A 76 -2.13 4.02 -2.96
C ASP A 76 -2.16 3.72 -4.48
N LEU A 77 -3.33 3.30 -5.00
CA LEU A 77 -3.53 3.02 -6.42
C LEU A 77 -4.26 4.16 -7.14
N ASP A 78 -5.51 4.43 -6.77
CA ASP A 78 -6.43 5.26 -7.54
C ASP A 78 -6.10 6.74 -7.35
N HIS A 79 -5.96 7.48 -8.45
CA HIS A 79 -5.43 8.85 -8.46
C HIS A 79 -3.98 8.99 -7.97
N THR A 80 -3.31 7.89 -7.61
CA THR A 80 -1.90 7.88 -7.21
C THR A 80 -1.02 7.25 -8.31
N LEU A 81 -1.16 5.95 -8.58
CA LEU A 81 -0.43 5.22 -9.63
C LEU A 81 -1.25 5.00 -10.89
N VAL A 82 -2.58 4.96 -10.78
CA VAL A 82 -3.49 4.76 -11.89
C VAL A 82 -4.69 5.69 -11.77
N HIS A 83 -5.41 5.89 -12.86
CA HIS A 83 -6.78 6.42 -12.82
C HIS A 83 -7.67 5.43 -13.55
N SER A 84 -8.86 5.11 -13.02
CA SER A 84 -9.79 4.20 -13.67
C SER A 84 -11.22 4.72 -13.63
N VAL A 85 -11.96 4.52 -14.71
CA VAL A 85 -13.39 4.86 -14.82
C VAL A 85 -14.14 3.72 -15.50
N LYS A 86 -15.46 3.65 -15.32
CA LYS A 86 -16.30 2.77 -16.14
C LYS A 86 -16.34 3.33 -17.56
N VAL A 87 -16.34 2.46 -18.57
CA VAL A 87 -16.45 2.87 -19.99
C VAL A 87 -17.74 3.67 -20.21
N SER A 88 -18.84 3.28 -19.57
CA SER A 88 -20.12 4.00 -19.62
C SER A 88 -20.10 5.38 -18.97
N LYS A 89 -18.99 5.75 -18.31
CA LYS A 89 -18.78 7.05 -17.66
C LYS A 89 -17.78 7.93 -18.43
N LEU A 90 -17.29 7.49 -19.58
CA LEU A 90 -16.48 8.35 -20.45
C LEU A 90 -17.35 9.49 -20.98
N SER A 91 -16.79 10.70 -21.00
CA SER A 91 -17.43 11.83 -21.67
C SER A 91 -17.35 11.68 -23.20
N GLU A 92 -18.19 12.41 -23.94
CA GLU A 92 -18.15 12.39 -25.41
C GLU A 92 -16.75 12.72 -25.96
N ALA A 93 -16.06 13.67 -25.34
CA ALA A 93 -14.70 14.06 -25.71
C ALA A 93 -13.65 12.97 -25.43
N GLU A 94 -13.98 11.93 -24.67
CA GLU A 94 -13.08 10.84 -24.27
C GLU A 94 -13.42 9.51 -24.94
N LYS A 95 -14.53 9.41 -25.69
CA LYS A 95 -14.92 8.17 -26.38
C LYS A 95 -13.89 7.70 -27.43
N TYR A 96 -13.08 8.61 -27.96
CA TYR A 96 -11.95 8.24 -28.83
C TYR A 96 -10.97 7.26 -28.14
N LEU A 97 -10.95 7.22 -26.81
CA LEU A 97 -10.12 6.28 -26.04
C LEU A 97 -10.58 4.82 -26.15
N ILE A 98 -11.76 4.53 -26.69
CA ILE A 98 -12.21 3.16 -26.96
C ILE A 98 -12.39 2.90 -28.47
N GLU A 99 -12.27 3.94 -29.29
CA GLU A 99 -12.48 3.95 -30.73
C GLU A 99 -11.16 4.32 -31.43
N GLY A 100 -10.18 3.41 -31.45
CA GLY A 100 -8.93 3.58 -32.19
C GLY A 100 -7.67 3.16 -31.45
N GLU A 101 -6.52 3.70 -31.89
CA GLU A 101 -5.22 3.42 -31.29
C GLU A 101 -5.14 3.98 -29.86
N GLN A 102 -4.77 3.10 -28.94
CA GLN A 102 -4.83 3.36 -27.51
C GLN A 102 -3.57 4.10 -27.03
N PRO A 103 -3.70 5.23 -26.31
CA PRO A 103 -2.57 5.88 -25.66
C PRO A 103 -1.73 4.93 -24.81
N GLN A 104 -0.41 5.15 -24.75
CA GLN A 104 0.49 4.33 -23.95
C GLN A 104 0.03 4.24 -22.48
N GLY A 105 0.00 3.04 -21.92
CA GLY A 105 -0.40 2.81 -20.52
C GLY A 105 -1.91 2.80 -20.27
N LEU A 106 -2.72 2.98 -21.32
CA LEU A 106 -4.16 2.77 -21.27
C LEU A 106 -4.48 1.28 -21.46
N LYS A 107 -5.42 0.76 -20.66
CA LYS A 107 -5.86 -0.63 -20.70
C LYS A 107 -7.35 -0.74 -20.46
N LEU A 108 -8.01 -1.52 -21.32
CA LEU A 108 -9.39 -1.91 -21.16
C LEU A 108 -9.46 -3.21 -20.36
N TYR A 109 -10.33 -3.26 -19.37
CA TYR A 109 -10.59 -4.45 -18.57
C TYR A 109 -12.07 -4.51 -18.18
N GLU A 110 -12.77 -5.55 -18.65
CA GLU A 110 -14.22 -5.68 -18.50
C GLU A 110 -14.93 -4.38 -18.92
N SER A 111 -15.70 -3.77 -18.01
CA SER A 111 -16.42 -2.52 -18.23
C SER A 111 -15.65 -1.27 -17.78
N ARG A 112 -14.34 -1.39 -17.50
CA ARG A 112 -13.49 -0.29 -17.01
C ARG A 112 -12.34 -0.02 -17.95
N ILE A 113 -11.97 1.24 -18.02
CA ILE A 113 -10.75 1.70 -18.66
C ILE A 113 -9.82 2.25 -17.58
N VAL A 114 -8.56 1.82 -17.64
CA VAL A 114 -7.53 2.14 -16.66
C VAL A 114 -6.40 2.82 -17.38
N LYS A 115 -5.98 3.96 -16.88
CA LYS A 115 -4.76 4.64 -17.31
C LYS A 115 -3.71 4.50 -16.21
N VAL A 116 -2.58 3.89 -16.57
CA VAL A 116 -1.37 3.90 -15.74
C VAL A 116 -0.72 5.28 -15.81
N ARG A 117 -0.44 5.88 -14.65
CA ARG A 117 0.21 7.19 -14.58
C ARG A 117 1.58 7.14 -15.26
N PRO A 118 1.98 8.18 -16.00
CA PRO A 118 3.31 8.25 -16.58
C PRO A 118 4.40 7.96 -15.55
N PHE A 119 5.46 7.28 -15.98
CA PHE A 119 6.64 6.93 -15.16
C PHE A 119 6.44 5.80 -14.11
N VAL A 120 5.26 5.18 -13.94
CA VAL A 120 5.05 4.10 -12.94
C VAL A 120 6.06 2.96 -13.05
N LYS A 121 6.35 2.45 -14.26
CA LYS A 121 7.30 1.33 -14.43
C LYS A 121 8.71 1.68 -13.93
N ASP A 122 9.20 2.86 -14.29
CA ASP A 122 10.52 3.35 -13.92
C ASP A 122 10.56 3.71 -12.43
N PHE A 123 9.49 4.32 -11.92
CA PHE A 123 9.28 4.61 -10.50
C PHE A 123 9.39 3.34 -9.64
N LEU A 124 8.62 2.28 -9.95
CA LEU A 124 8.64 1.04 -9.18
C LEU A 124 10.02 0.37 -9.23
N LYS A 125 10.65 0.35 -10.40
CA LYS A 125 12.00 -0.21 -10.57
C LYS A 125 13.03 0.49 -9.68
N GLU A 126 13.04 1.82 -9.69
CA GLU A 126 14.01 2.60 -8.93
C GLU A 126 13.68 2.64 -7.44
N ALA A 127 12.41 2.74 -7.07
CA ALA A 127 11.96 2.69 -5.68
C ALA A 127 12.28 1.34 -5.04
N ASN A 128 12.19 0.23 -5.78
CA ASN A 128 12.52 -1.11 -5.28
C ASN A 128 13.97 -1.24 -4.80
N LYS A 129 14.89 -0.41 -5.27
CA LYS A 129 16.28 -0.42 -4.79
C LYS A 129 16.40 0.11 -3.36
N LEU A 130 15.44 0.93 -2.94
CA LEU A 130 15.49 1.74 -1.71
C LEU A 130 14.41 1.32 -0.71
N PHE A 131 13.32 0.73 -1.19
CA PHE A 131 12.13 0.43 -0.40
C PHE A 131 11.62 -0.99 -0.65
N ASN A 132 11.13 -1.61 0.42
CA ASN A 132 10.19 -2.73 0.34
C ASN A 132 8.77 -2.15 0.21
N MET A 133 8.06 -2.51 -0.85
CA MET A 133 6.83 -1.82 -1.23
C MET A 133 5.56 -2.59 -0.86
N TYR A 134 4.56 -1.84 -0.39
CA TYR A 134 3.19 -2.28 -0.18
C TYR A 134 2.25 -1.51 -1.11
N VAL A 135 1.20 -2.17 -1.56
CA VAL A 135 -0.01 -1.49 -2.05
C VAL A 135 -1.03 -1.43 -0.93
N TYR A 136 -1.64 -0.26 -0.73
CA TYR A 136 -2.77 -0.08 0.18
C TYR A 136 -3.84 0.75 -0.49
N THR A 137 -4.88 0.08 -0.98
CA THR A 137 -6.02 0.72 -1.66
C THR A 137 -7.32 0.57 -0.87
N LYS A 138 -8.22 1.55 -1.01
CA LYS A 138 -9.63 1.40 -0.59
C LYS A 138 -10.50 0.70 -1.64
N GLY A 139 -9.93 0.25 -2.75
CA GLY A 139 -10.59 -0.62 -3.72
C GLY A 139 -10.92 -1.99 -3.13
N ASP A 140 -11.86 -2.69 -3.77
CA ASP A 140 -12.14 -4.08 -3.43
C ASP A 140 -10.97 -5.00 -3.79
N PHE A 141 -10.98 -6.21 -3.21
CA PHE A 141 -9.90 -7.18 -3.36
C PHE A 141 -9.60 -7.55 -4.82
N LEU A 142 -10.65 -7.78 -5.63
CA LEU A 142 -10.48 -8.22 -7.02
C LEU A 142 -9.92 -7.08 -7.87
N TYR A 143 -10.45 -5.88 -7.69
CA TYR A 143 -9.94 -4.68 -8.35
C TYR A 143 -8.47 -4.43 -8.01
N GLY A 144 -8.13 -4.41 -6.71
CA GLY A 144 -6.75 -4.18 -6.25
C GLY A 144 -5.77 -5.17 -6.85
N LYS A 145 -6.07 -6.48 -6.81
CA LYS A 145 -5.22 -7.51 -7.42
C LYS A 145 -5.09 -7.37 -8.93
N LYS A 146 -6.16 -6.98 -9.64
CA LYS A 146 -6.13 -6.74 -11.10
C LYS A 146 -5.22 -5.55 -11.46
N ILE A 147 -5.34 -4.43 -10.75
CA ILE A 147 -4.48 -3.26 -10.97
C ILE A 147 -3.01 -3.57 -10.65
N VAL A 148 -2.75 -4.29 -9.55
CA VAL A 148 -1.37 -4.71 -9.23
C VAL A 148 -0.81 -5.62 -10.31
N LYS A 149 -1.58 -6.61 -10.80
CA LYS A 149 -1.15 -7.47 -11.91
C LYS A 149 -0.83 -6.68 -13.19
N LEU A 150 -1.50 -5.55 -13.40
CA LEU A 150 -1.24 -4.67 -14.54
C LEU A 150 0.12 -3.95 -14.42
N ILE A 151 0.48 -3.46 -13.24
CA ILE A 151 1.72 -2.67 -13.04
C ILE A 151 2.91 -3.51 -12.58
N ASP A 152 2.67 -4.69 -12.01
CA ASP A 152 3.65 -5.65 -11.51
C ASP A 152 3.24 -7.10 -11.86
N PRO A 153 3.24 -7.48 -13.15
CA PRO A 153 2.77 -8.80 -13.60
C PRO A 153 3.60 -9.97 -13.06
N ASN A 154 4.87 -9.71 -12.74
CA ASN A 154 5.83 -10.71 -12.27
C ASN A 154 5.96 -10.73 -10.73
N LYS A 155 5.12 -9.97 -10.02
CA LYS A 155 5.18 -9.85 -8.56
C LYS A 155 6.56 -9.43 -8.02
N THR A 156 7.31 -8.66 -8.80
CA THR A 156 8.69 -8.26 -8.50
C THR A 156 8.76 -7.21 -7.40
N TYR A 157 7.73 -6.38 -7.26
CA TYR A 157 7.75 -5.19 -6.41
C TYR A 157 6.93 -5.38 -5.13
N PHE A 158 5.72 -5.92 -5.29
CA PHE A 158 4.77 -6.03 -4.19
C PHE A 158 4.62 -7.46 -3.65
N GLU A 159 5.02 -8.47 -4.43
CA GLU A 159 4.74 -9.88 -4.11
C GLU A 159 3.25 -10.06 -3.75
N ASP A 160 2.96 -10.40 -2.50
CA ASP A 160 1.61 -10.54 -1.99
C ASP A 160 1.13 -9.36 -1.12
N ARG A 161 1.99 -8.36 -0.86
CA ARG A 161 1.78 -7.16 -0.02
C ARG A 161 0.78 -6.15 -0.61
N VAL A 162 -0.47 -6.59 -0.79
CA VAL A 162 -1.57 -5.82 -1.38
C VAL A 162 -2.72 -5.77 -0.38
N ILE A 163 -2.79 -4.69 0.39
CA ILE A 163 -3.83 -4.42 1.37
C ILE A 163 -5.00 -3.72 0.67
N THR A 164 -6.21 -4.22 0.89
CA THR A 164 -7.43 -3.73 0.24
C THR A 164 -8.49 -3.40 1.28
N ARG A 165 -9.69 -3.00 0.83
CA ARG A 165 -10.85 -2.82 1.73
C ARG A 165 -11.22 -4.09 2.51
N ARG A 166 -10.81 -5.28 2.05
CA ARG A 166 -11.05 -6.53 2.76
C ARG A 166 -10.41 -6.53 4.16
N GLU A 167 -9.16 -6.07 4.25
CA GLU A 167 -8.42 -6.05 5.51
C GLU A 167 -8.75 -4.82 6.35
N SER A 168 -8.98 -3.68 5.69
CA SER A 168 -9.27 -2.39 6.30
C SER A 168 -10.61 -1.84 5.78
N PRO A 169 -11.74 -2.38 6.29
CA PRO A 169 -13.08 -2.07 5.79
C PRO A 169 -13.55 -0.66 6.14
N ASP A 170 -12.98 -0.06 7.19
CA ASP A 170 -13.28 1.31 7.62
C ASP A 170 -12.99 2.33 6.51
N HIS A 171 -13.52 3.54 6.64
CA HIS A 171 -13.20 4.62 5.70
C HIS A 171 -11.73 5.09 5.82
N ASN A 172 -11.10 4.89 6.98
CA ASN A 172 -9.72 5.29 7.25
C ASN A 172 -8.73 4.14 7.02
N LYS A 173 -7.52 4.46 6.55
CA LYS A 173 -6.38 3.56 6.45
C LYS A 173 -5.54 3.68 7.74
N THR A 174 -4.87 2.59 8.11
CA THR A 174 -3.97 2.51 9.28
C THR A 174 -2.74 1.67 8.94
N LEU A 175 -1.60 1.95 9.57
CA LEU A 175 -0.40 1.12 9.42
C LEU A 175 -0.48 -0.21 10.19
N ASP A 176 -1.61 -0.56 10.82
CA ASP A 176 -1.78 -1.82 11.56
C ASP A 176 -1.67 -3.07 10.69
N HIS A 177 -2.06 -2.97 9.41
CA HIS A 177 -1.96 -4.08 8.45
C HIS A 177 -0.61 -4.14 7.72
N VAL A 178 0.29 -3.19 7.94
CA VAL A 178 1.62 -3.16 7.34
C VAL A 178 2.61 -3.77 8.33
N LEU A 179 3.27 -4.88 7.98
CA LEU A 179 4.22 -5.56 8.88
C LEU A 179 5.60 -4.88 8.88
N ALA A 180 5.63 -3.58 9.13
CA ALA A 180 6.82 -2.79 9.39
C ALA A 180 6.54 -1.72 10.47
N ASP A 181 7.57 -1.36 11.23
CA ASP A 181 7.56 -0.26 12.18
C ASP A 181 7.41 1.09 11.45
N GLU A 182 6.51 1.95 11.93
CA GLU A 182 6.17 3.25 11.34
C GLU A 182 7.38 4.19 11.18
N ARG A 183 8.41 4.04 12.02
CA ARG A 183 9.65 4.84 11.92
C ARG A 183 10.45 4.54 10.66
N GLY A 184 10.16 3.43 9.98
CA GLY A 184 10.75 3.05 8.70
C GLY A 184 9.78 3.14 7.51
N ILE A 185 8.57 3.69 7.68
CA ILE A 185 7.52 3.71 6.64
C ILE A 185 7.33 5.12 6.07
N VAL A 186 7.33 5.22 4.74
CA VAL A 186 6.83 6.37 3.98
C VAL A 186 5.53 5.96 3.29
N ILE A 187 4.49 6.79 3.40
CA ILE A 187 3.19 6.61 2.73
C ILE A 187 3.11 7.58 1.57
N VAL A 188 2.62 7.14 0.41
CA VAL A 188 2.27 8.00 -0.72
C VAL A 188 0.82 7.76 -1.08
N ASP A 189 0.03 8.81 -0.93
CA ASP A 189 -1.42 8.78 -1.14
C ASP A 189 -1.86 10.20 -1.57
N ASP A 190 -2.85 10.29 -2.45
CA ASP A 190 -3.39 11.57 -2.91
C ASP A 190 -4.47 12.14 -1.97
N THR A 191 -4.88 11.38 -0.95
CA THR A 191 -5.95 11.74 -0.03
C THR A 191 -5.48 11.72 1.42
N VAL A 192 -5.13 12.88 1.97
CA VAL A 192 -4.68 13.02 3.36
C VAL A 192 -5.71 12.53 4.38
N ALA A 193 -6.99 12.81 4.15
CA ALA A 193 -8.06 12.54 5.10
C ALA A 193 -8.25 11.04 5.41
N VAL A 194 -7.79 10.12 4.56
CA VAL A 194 -7.87 8.69 4.85
C VAL A 194 -6.78 8.20 5.81
N TRP A 195 -5.81 9.03 6.21
CA TRP A 195 -4.73 8.68 7.14
C TRP A 195 -4.73 9.54 8.41
N PRO A 196 -5.82 9.55 9.20
CA PRO A 196 -5.99 10.50 10.32
C PRO A 196 -4.93 10.36 11.42
N HIS A 197 -4.37 9.17 11.61
CA HIS A 197 -3.40 8.88 12.67
C HIS A 197 -1.95 8.76 12.17
N HIS A 198 -1.72 8.82 10.85
CA HIS A 198 -0.42 8.53 10.23
C HIS A 198 0.08 9.66 9.32
N MET A 199 -0.40 10.89 9.55
CA MET A 199 -0.05 12.06 8.72
C MET A 199 1.45 12.35 8.69
N ARG A 200 2.19 12.04 9.77
CA ARG A 200 3.65 12.24 9.84
C ARG A 200 4.43 11.32 8.90
N ASN A 201 3.81 10.23 8.44
CA ASN A 201 4.38 9.30 7.47
C ASN A 201 4.00 9.65 6.02
N LEU A 202 3.09 10.60 5.81
CA LEU A 202 2.43 10.81 4.52
C LEU A 202 3.12 11.86 3.65
N LEU A 203 3.53 11.43 2.45
CA LEU A 203 3.81 12.28 1.29
C LEU A 203 2.57 12.39 0.42
N ASN A 204 1.86 13.51 0.57
CA ASN A 204 0.69 13.80 -0.25
C ASN A 204 1.09 14.07 -1.71
N ILE A 205 0.71 13.17 -2.63
CA ILE A 205 0.96 13.34 -4.06
C ILE A 205 -0.21 14.03 -4.74
N THR A 206 0.05 14.80 -5.80
CA THR A 206 -1.02 15.38 -6.60
C THR A 206 -1.88 14.29 -7.24
N LYS A 207 -3.21 14.45 -7.15
CA LYS A 207 -4.20 13.55 -7.76
C LYS A 207 -3.99 13.44 -9.26
N TYR A 208 -3.89 12.21 -9.76
CA TYR A 208 -3.84 11.89 -11.18
C TYR A 208 -5.25 11.87 -11.77
N PHE A 209 -5.56 12.87 -12.59
CA PHE A 209 -6.86 13.03 -13.24
C PHE A 209 -6.75 12.85 -14.75
N TYR A 210 -6.51 11.60 -15.18
CA TYR A 210 -6.49 11.30 -16.62
C TYR A 210 -7.84 11.50 -17.31
N PHE A 211 -8.87 10.79 -16.84
CA PHE A 211 -10.26 10.93 -17.28
C PHE A 211 -10.98 12.09 -16.58
N LYS A 212 -12.09 12.53 -17.16
CA LYS A 212 -13.01 13.50 -16.57
C LYS A 212 -13.66 12.90 -15.33
N LYS A 213 -13.89 13.76 -14.34
CA LYS A 213 -14.59 13.40 -13.11
C LYS A 213 -15.88 14.20 -13.01
N ASP A 214 -16.99 13.49 -12.83
CA ASP A 214 -18.30 14.09 -12.58
C ASP A 214 -18.21 15.11 -11.43
N GLY A 215 -18.75 16.31 -11.65
CA GLY A 215 -18.76 17.40 -10.66
C GLY A 215 -17.45 18.20 -10.53
N ILE A 216 -16.43 17.93 -11.35
CA ILE A 216 -15.21 18.75 -11.41
C ILE A 216 -15.15 19.50 -12.73
N ASN A 217 -15.20 20.85 -12.66
CA ASN A 217 -15.14 21.75 -13.81
C ASN A 217 -13.71 21.93 -14.40
N LYS A 218 -12.87 20.90 -14.29
CA LYS A 218 -11.49 20.90 -14.79
C LYS A 218 -11.38 19.94 -15.97
N VAL A 219 -10.86 20.46 -17.09
CA VAL A 219 -10.60 19.65 -18.29
C VAL A 219 -9.55 18.57 -17.96
N SER A 220 -9.88 17.31 -18.27
CA SER A 220 -9.03 16.15 -18.00
C SER A 220 -7.80 16.09 -18.91
N TYR A 221 -6.84 15.20 -18.61
CA TYR A 221 -5.72 14.96 -19.54
C TYR A 221 -6.19 14.34 -20.86
N ALA A 222 -7.16 13.42 -20.79
CA ALA A 222 -7.76 12.79 -21.95
C ALA A 222 -8.48 13.81 -22.86
N GLU A 223 -9.30 14.69 -22.30
CA GLU A 223 -9.97 15.76 -23.07
C GLU A 223 -8.95 16.69 -23.76
N ARG A 224 -7.78 16.89 -23.15
CA ARG A 224 -6.65 17.66 -23.72
C ARG A 224 -5.76 16.87 -24.67
N LYS A 225 -6.04 15.58 -24.88
CA LYS A 225 -5.21 14.66 -25.68
C LYS A 225 -3.72 14.69 -25.30
N ARG A 226 -3.42 14.86 -24.00
CA ARG A 226 -2.05 14.88 -23.46
C ARG A 226 -1.97 14.07 -22.17
N ASP A 227 -0.82 14.04 -21.52
CA ASP A 227 -0.62 13.36 -20.24
C ASP A 227 0.37 14.11 -19.35
N GLU A 228 0.61 13.62 -18.13
CA GLU A 228 1.71 14.10 -17.29
C GLU A 228 3.08 13.83 -17.95
N SER A 229 4.04 14.72 -17.70
CA SER A 229 5.42 14.54 -18.16
C SER A 229 6.05 13.30 -17.51
N ARG A 230 6.74 12.47 -18.28
CA ARG A 230 7.50 11.33 -17.73
C ARG A 230 8.73 11.76 -16.92
N SER A 231 9.37 12.89 -17.27
CA SER A 231 10.62 13.35 -16.63
C SER A 231 10.38 14.34 -15.49
N ASN A 232 9.32 15.14 -15.59
CA ASN A 232 8.99 16.22 -14.66
C ASN A 232 7.59 16.07 -14.04
N GLY A 233 6.91 14.94 -14.24
CA GLY A 233 5.61 14.64 -13.62
C GLY A 233 5.74 14.27 -12.14
N ALA A 234 4.59 14.03 -11.51
CA ALA A 234 4.53 13.87 -10.06
C ALA A 234 5.36 12.68 -9.55
N LEU A 235 5.29 11.52 -10.20
CA LEU A 235 6.06 10.34 -9.79
C LEU A 235 7.57 10.50 -9.99
N ALA A 236 7.99 11.21 -11.05
CA ALA A 236 9.41 11.48 -11.29
C ALA A 236 9.99 12.39 -10.21
N ASN A 237 9.26 13.44 -9.82
CA ASN A 237 9.67 14.34 -8.75
C ASN A 237 9.58 13.67 -7.37
N LEU A 238 8.54 12.86 -7.13
CA LEU A 238 8.42 12.07 -5.90
C LEU A 238 9.62 11.14 -5.73
N LEU A 239 10.05 10.43 -6.79
CA LEU A 239 11.21 9.54 -6.72
C LEU A 239 12.49 10.29 -6.33
N LYS A 240 12.71 11.52 -6.85
CA LYS A 240 13.84 12.35 -6.46
C LYS A 240 13.81 12.64 -4.95
N TYR A 241 12.63 12.96 -4.42
CA TYR A 241 12.46 13.24 -2.99
C TYR A 241 12.61 11.98 -2.12
N LEU A 242 12.07 10.84 -2.55
CA LEU A 242 12.25 9.55 -1.86
C LEU A 242 13.73 9.15 -1.79
N LYS A 243 14.52 9.44 -2.84
CA LYS A 243 15.98 9.23 -2.84
C LYS A 243 16.68 10.10 -1.79
N VAL A 244 16.28 11.35 -1.63
CA VAL A 244 16.81 12.26 -0.60
C VAL A 244 16.47 11.74 0.80
N ILE A 245 15.20 11.41 1.07
CA ILE A 245 14.77 10.84 2.35
C ILE A 245 15.58 9.59 2.71
N HIS A 246 15.72 8.67 1.75
CA HIS A 246 16.48 7.44 1.96
C HIS A 246 17.96 7.73 2.25
N SER A 247 18.59 8.58 1.44
CA SER A 247 19.99 8.98 1.64
C SER A 247 20.21 9.64 3.00
N GLU A 248 19.33 10.54 3.43
CA GLU A 248 19.42 11.21 4.73
C GLU A 248 19.23 10.22 5.88
N PHE A 249 18.25 9.30 5.79
CA PHE A 249 18.00 8.27 6.82
C PHE A 249 19.23 7.38 7.05
N PHE A 250 19.96 7.05 5.98
CA PHE A 250 21.14 6.19 6.04
C PHE A 250 22.47 6.96 6.11
N SER A 251 22.47 8.30 6.14
CA SER A 251 23.67 9.14 6.11
C SER A 251 24.58 9.01 7.35
N CYS A 252 24.01 8.75 8.53
CA CYS A 252 24.80 8.50 9.74
C CYS A 252 25.21 7.02 9.83
N GLU A 253 26.51 6.76 9.65
CA GLU A 253 27.17 5.44 9.70
C GLU A 253 27.31 4.85 11.12
N VAL A 254 27.02 5.64 12.15
CA VAL A 254 27.06 5.14 13.53
C VAL A 254 25.96 4.09 13.68
N LYS A 255 26.31 2.94 14.27
CA LYS A 255 25.40 1.84 14.66
C LYS A 255 24.41 2.32 15.73
N GLU A 256 23.67 3.38 15.47
CA GLU A 256 22.60 3.79 16.36
C GLU A 256 21.49 2.74 16.27
N GLU A 257 20.90 2.43 17.42
CA GLU A 257 19.76 1.54 17.53
C GLU A 257 18.59 2.10 16.69
N LEU A 258 17.73 1.22 16.16
CA LEU A 258 16.48 1.62 15.48
C LEU A 258 15.71 2.71 16.24
N ASP A 259 15.85 2.72 17.56
CA ASP A 259 15.14 3.64 18.44
C ASP A 259 15.59 5.11 18.31
N THR A 260 16.72 5.40 17.65
CA THR A 260 17.17 6.79 17.39
C THR A 260 16.77 7.32 16.00
N LYS A 261 16.42 6.44 15.05
CA LYS A 261 16.14 6.82 13.65
C LYS A 261 14.66 6.76 13.33
N ASP A 262 14.13 7.86 12.81
CA ASP A 262 12.71 7.98 12.47
C ASP A 262 12.52 8.77 11.17
N VAL A 263 12.03 8.09 10.12
CA VAL A 263 11.80 8.68 8.80
C VAL A 263 10.78 9.82 8.83
N ARG A 264 9.89 9.84 9.84
CA ARG A 264 8.88 10.89 10.03
C ARG A 264 9.50 12.24 10.37
N LEU A 265 10.75 12.28 10.80
CA LEU A 265 11.51 13.52 11.00
C LEU A 265 12.06 14.09 9.69
N LEU A 266 12.16 13.26 8.65
CA LEU A 266 12.69 13.64 7.33
C LEU A 266 11.58 14.06 6.36
N ILE A 267 10.34 13.64 6.62
CA ILE A 267 9.16 14.03 5.85
C ILE A 267 8.75 15.46 6.22
N LYS A 268 9.11 16.42 5.37
CA LYS A 268 8.85 17.85 5.59
C LYS A 268 7.57 18.28 4.88
N GLY A 269 6.44 18.27 5.60
CA GLY A 269 5.16 18.84 5.14
C GLY A 269 4.57 18.18 3.86
N PRO A 270 3.47 18.72 3.31
CA PRO A 270 2.90 18.17 2.08
C PRO A 270 3.88 18.33 0.91
N PHE A 271 4.16 17.24 0.20
CA PHE A 271 5.01 17.25 -0.98
C PHE A 271 4.42 18.18 -2.04
N LYS A 272 5.01 19.36 -2.22
CA LYS A 272 4.72 20.26 -3.34
C LYS A 272 5.77 19.99 -4.41
N PRO A 273 5.44 19.31 -5.52
CA PRO A 273 6.39 19.23 -6.64
C PRO A 273 6.71 20.66 -7.08
N TYR A 274 7.99 20.98 -7.21
CA TYR A 274 8.41 22.23 -7.83
C TYR A 274 7.79 22.32 -9.24
N GLY A 275 6.93 23.30 -9.47
CA GLY A 275 6.41 23.66 -10.80
C GLY A 275 5.23 22.84 -11.33
N CYS A 276 4.11 22.79 -10.59
CA CYS A 276 2.79 22.59 -11.21
C CYS A 276 2.16 23.94 -11.58
#